data_AF-A0A967Z6U6-F1
#
_entry.id   AF-A0A967Z6U6-F1
#
_cell.length_a   1.000
_cell.length_b   1.000
_cell.length_c   1.000
_cell.angle_alpha   90.00
_cell.angle_beta   90.00
_cell.angle_gamma   90.00
#
_symmetry.space_group_name_H-M   'P 1'
#
loop_
_entity.id
_entity.type
_entity.pdbx_description
1 polymer ?
#
loop_
_entity_poly.entity_id
_entity_poly.type
_entity_poly.pdbx_seq_one_letter_code
_entity_poly.pdbx_strand_id
1 'polypeptide(L)'
;MTRQKTGMMELLLLIFLMAPLLPILHAHAGLQGTTITQALEIALKNNPTMKSVRAQRDATEARIGEAKSDFFPQIVVTSGYTRYNAPNIIVPIHETGVFPPLDNDIYE
;
A
#
# COMPACT_ATOMS: atom_id res chain seq x y z
N MET A 1 -38.50 -4.18 -31.98
CA MET A 1 -37.69 -2.93 -31.84
C MET A 1 -36.33 -3.14 -31.15
N THR A 2 -35.81 -4.36 -30.98
CA THR A 2 -34.62 -4.64 -30.14
C THR A 2 -33.34 -4.98 -30.92
N ARG A 3 -33.41 -5.22 -32.23
CA ARG A 3 -32.27 -5.63 -33.09
C ARG A 3 -31.25 -4.50 -33.37
N GLN A 4 -31.64 -3.24 -33.20
CA GLN A 4 -30.74 -2.07 -33.38
C GLN A 4 -29.84 -1.82 -32.15
N LYS A 5 -30.31 -2.14 -30.94
CA LYS A 5 -29.54 -1.90 -29.70
C LYS A 5 -28.34 -2.84 -29.56
N THR A 6 -28.46 -4.07 -30.04
CA THR A 6 -27.37 -5.07 -29.99
C THR A 6 -26.21 -4.69 -30.91
N GLY A 7 -26.48 -4.22 -32.14
CA GLY A 7 -25.44 -3.78 -33.07
C GLY A 7 -24.72 -2.49 -32.63
N MET A 8 -25.44 -1.56 -31.98
CA MET A 8 -24.84 -0.35 -31.41
C MET A 8 -23.93 -0.66 -30.21
N MET A 9 -24.30 -1.66 -29.40
CA MET A 9 -23.47 -2.14 -28.27
C MET A 9 -22.19 -2.83 -28.74
N GLU A 10 -22.22 -3.61 -29.82
CA GLU A 10 -21.00 -4.21 -30.38
C GLU A 10 -20.06 -3.15 -30.99
N LEU A 11 -20.60 -2.13 -31.68
CA LEU A 11 -19.79 -1.04 -32.22
C LEU A 11 -19.12 -0.22 -31.08
N LEU A 12 -19.86 0.04 -30.00
CA LEU A 12 -19.31 0.70 -28.80
C LEU A 12 -18.25 -0.17 -28.10
N LEU A 13 -18.43 -1.49 -28.07
CA LEU A 13 -17.46 -2.43 -27.52
C LEU A 13 -16.19 -2.50 -28.38
N LEU A 14 -16.32 -2.45 -29.71
CA LEU A 14 -15.18 -2.39 -30.62
C LEU A 14 -14.37 -1.09 -30.48
N ILE A 15 -15.04 0.06 -30.29
CA ILE A 15 -14.39 1.35 -30.02
C ILE A 15 -13.70 1.33 -28.65
N PHE A 16 -14.32 0.72 -27.64
CA PHE A 16 -13.72 0.55 -26.31
C PHE A 16 -12.49 -0.40 -26.34
N LEU A 17 -12.52 -1.43 -27.19
CA LEU A 17 -11.41 -2.36 -27.39
C LEU A 17 -10.22 -1.71 -28.14
N MET A 18 -10.49 -0.77 -29.05
CA MET A 18 -9.47 -0.04 -29.83
C MET A 18 -8.98 1.27 -29.20
N ALA A 19 -9.72 1.84 -28.24
CA ALA A 19 -9.34 3.04 -27.50
C ALA A 19 -7.96 2.98 -26.80
N PRO A 20 -7.49 1.85 -26.23
CA PRO A 20 -6.17 1.81 -25.59
C PRO A 20 -4.99 1.84 -26.57
N LEU A 21 -5.20 1.82 -27.90
CA LEU A 21 -4.11 1.92 -28.89
C LEU A 21 -3.70 3.36 -29.26
N LEU A 22 -4.57 4.37 -29.05
CA LEU A 22 -4.25 5.78 -29.37
C LEU A 22 -3.02 6.37 -28.63
N PRO A 23 -2.75 6.06 -27.33
CA PRO A 23 -1.59 6.64 -26.66
C PRO A 23 -0.25 6.06 -27.14
N ILE A 24 -0.24 4.92 -27.83
CA ILE A 24 0.99 4.25 -28.29
C ILE A 24 1.66 5.03 -29.45
N LEU A 25 0.88 5.82 -30.22
CA LEU A 25 1.40 6.60 -31.35
C LEU A 25 2.16 7.88 -30.91
N HIS A 26 1.91 8.39 -29.70
CA HIS A 26 2.44 9.67 -29.23
C HIS A 26 3.84 9.57 -28.58
N ALA A 27 4.41 8.36 -28.48
CA ALA A 27 5.77 8.15 -27.99
C ALA A 27 6.83 8.26 -29.12
N HIS A 28 6.73 9.28 -29.97
CA HIS A 28 7.85 9.69 -30.79
C HIS A 28 8.62 10.76 -30.02
N ALA A 29 9.46 10.32 -29.07
CA ALA A 29 10.47 11.17 -28.48
C ALA A 29 11.32 11.72 -29.63
N GLY A 30 11.08 12.98 -29.97
CA GLY A 30 11.68 13.62 -31.14
C GLY A 30 13.20 13.56 -31.04
N LEU A 31 13.81 12.86 -31.99
CA LEU A 31 15.19 13.10 -32.41
C LEU A 31 15.22 14.43 -33.21
N GLN A 32 14.78 15.51 -32.58
CA GLN A 32 15.14 16.85 -33.05
C GLN A 32 16.53 17.10 -32.50
N GLY A 33 17.49 17.39 -33.37
CA GLY A 33 18.92 17.52 -33.05
C GLY A 33 19.14 18.39 -31.82
N THR A 34 19.23 17.75 -30.66
CA THR A 34 19.67 18.38 -29.42
C THR A 34 21.16 18.57 -29.60
N THR A 35 21.63 19.79 -29.38
CA THR A 35 23.08 20.05 -29.32
C THR A 35 23.70 19.08 -28.30
N ILE A 36 24.96 18.69 -28.46
CA ILE A 36 25.64 17.73 -27.55
C ILE A 36 25.42 18.12 -26.07
N THR A 37 25.40 19.43 -25.78
CA THR A 37 25.11 20.00 -24.47
C THR A 37 23.70 19.66 -23.96
N GLN A 38 22.65 19.80 -24.80
CA GLN A 38 21.28 19.47 -24.41
C GLN A 38 21.08 17.96 -24.22
N ALA A 39 21.70 17.14 -25.08
CA ALA A 39 21.67 15.69 -24.93
C ALA A 39 22.35 15.24 -23.62
N LEU A 40 23.48 15.87 -23.27
CA LEU A 40 24.17 15.64 -22.01
C LEU A 40 23.35 16.05 -20.79
N GLU A 41 22.67 17.21 -20.84
CA GLU A 41 21.81 17.68 -19.77
C GLU A 41 20.62 16.73 -19.53
N ILE A 42 19.96 16.29 -20.61
CA ILE A 42 18.87 15.32 -20.54
C ILE A 42 19.36 13.98 -20.00
N ALA A 43 20.53 13.51 -20.45
CA ALA A 43 21.14 12.27 -19.96
C ALA A 43 21.49 12.34 -18.48
N LEU A 44 22.10 13.44 -18.01
CA LEU A 44 22.43 13.65 -16.60
C LEU A 44 21.17 13.75 -15.73
N LYS A 45 20.15 14.47 -16.20
CA LYS A 45 18.88 14.65 -15.48
C LYS A 45 18.12 13.33 -15.33
N ASN A 46 18.09 12.51 -16.38
CA ASN A 46 17.35 11.25 -16.39
C ASN A 46 18.22 10.03 -16.06
N ASN A 47 19.47 10.23 -15.63
CA ASN A 47 20.38 9.13 -15.32
C ASN A 47 19.83 8.31 -14.13
N PRO A 48 19.49 7.02 -14.32
CA PRO A 48 18.98 6.17 -13.24
C PRO A 48 19.98 6.00 -12.10
N THR A 49 21.27 6.04 -12.40
CA THR A 49 22.35 5.99 -11.41
C THR A 49 22.35 7.22 -10.51
N MET A 50 22.11 8.42 -11.08
CA MET A 50 22.00 9.63 -10.26
C MET A 50 20.75 9.60 -9.37
N LYS A 51 19.65 9.03 -9.86
CA LYS A 51 18.43 8.82 -9.08
C LYS A 51 18.66 7.84 -7.92
N SER A 52 19.36 6.73 -8.14
CA SER A 52 19.66 5.75 -7.08
C SER A 52 20.57 6.34 -6.01
N VAL A 53 21.59 7.12 -6.41
CA VAL A 53 22.47 7.81 -5.46
C VAL A 53 21.72 8.85 -4.63
N ARG A 54 20.80 9.62 -5.23
CA ARG A 54 19.93 10.55 -4.49
C ARG A 54 19.05 9.83 -3.49
N ALA A 55 18.38 8.75 -3.90
CA ALA A 55 17.57 7.94 -3.00
C ALA A 55 18.40 7.35 -1.85
N GLN A 56 19.64 6.92 -2.12
CA GLN A 56 20.56 6.43 -1.08
C GLN A 56 20.95 7.53 -0.09
N ARG A 57 21.19 8.75 -0.57
CA ARG A 57 21.44 9.93 0.26
C ARG A 57 20.24 10.20 1.16
N ASP A 58 19.04 10.28 0.60
CA ASP A 58 17.82 10.60 1.34
C ASP A 58 17.49 9.53 2.39
N ALA A 59 17.69 8.25 2.06
CA ALA A 59 17.57 7.15 3.02
C ALA A 59 18.59 7.27 4.16
N THR A 60 19.81 7.74 3.88
CA THR A 60 20.84 7.95 4.91
C THR A 60 20.49 9.12 5.81
N GLU A 61 19.95 10.21 5.24
CA GLU A 61 19.46 11.37 5.98
C GLU A 61 18.31 10.98 6.91
N ALA A 62 17.37 10.14 6.44
CA ALA A 62 16.29 9.60 7.26
C ALA A 62 16.81 8.74 8.43
N ARG A 63 17.82 7.87 8.20
CA ARG A 63 18.45 7.09 9.28
C ARG A 63 19.12 7.96 10.35
N ILE A 64 19.70 9.10 9.97
CA ILE A 64 20.23 10.07 10.94
C ILE A 64 19.08 10.68 11.74
N GLY A 65 17.95 11.00 11.10
CA GLY A 65 16.74 11.48 11.77
C GLY A 65 16.17 10.48 12.77
N GLU A 66 16.10 9.21 12.39
CA GLU A 66 15.69 8.09 13.25
C GLU A 66 16.62 7.97 14.48
N ALA A 67 17.94 7.91 14.25
CA ALA A 67 18.92 7.85 15.34
C ALA A 67 18.85 9.07 16.28
N LYS A 68 18.47 10.25 15.76
CA LYS A 68 18.22 11.44 16.58
C LYS A 68 16.91 11.35 17.36
N SER A 69 15.89 10.69 16.80
CA SER A 69 14.57 10.54 17.43
C SER A 69 14.63 9.69 18.70
N ASP A 70 15.61 8.78 18.80
CA ASP A 70 15.86 7.96 19.99
C ASP A 70 16.25 8.79 21.24
N PHE A 71 16.73 10.02 21.06
CA PHE A 71 17.06 10.92 22.16
C PHE A 71 15.84 11.70 22.69
N PHE A 72 14.70 11.62 22.02
CA PHE A 72 13.48 12.33 22.39
C PHE A 72 12.41 11.37 22.92
N PRO A 73 11.53 11.84 23.83
CA PRO A 73 10.42 11.02 24.30
C PRO A 73 9.41 10.75 23.17
N GLN A 74 8.95 9.50 23.08
CA GLN A 74 7.92 9.07 22.14
C GLN A 74 6.54 9.27 22.79
N ILE A 75 5.66 10.02 22.12
CA ILE A 75 4.28 10.24 22.57
C ILE A 75 3.36 9.35 21.72
N VAL A 76 2.76 8.33 22.35
CA VAL A 76 1.83 7.41 21.68
C VAL A 76 0.47 7.50 22.38
N VAL A 77 -0.59 7.67 21.60
CA VAL A 77 -1.98 7.68 22.09
C VAL A 77 -2.66 6.41 21.59
N THR A 78 -3.16 5.60 22.51
CA THR A 78 -3.88 4.35 22.19
C THR A 78 -5.23 4.36 22.89
N SER A 79 -6.27 3.92 22.20
CA SER A 79 -7.63 3.76 22.73
C SER A 79 -8.17 2.40 22.31
N GLY A 80 -8.79 1.67 23.24
CA GLY A 80 -9.34 0.35 22.99
C GLY A 80 -10.47 0.04 23.96
N TYR A 81 -11.45 -0.74 23.49
CA TYR A 81 -12.57 -1.20 24.31
C TYR A 81 -12.67 -2.72 24.20
N THR A 82 -12.45 -3.40 25.33
CA THR A 82 -12.53 -4.87 25.43
C THR A 82 -13.69 -5.23 26.35
N ARG A 83 -14.63 -6.05 25.88
CA ARG A 83 -15.67 -6.67 26.73
C ARG A 83 -15.32 -8.12 27.00
N TYR A 84 -15.29 -8.48 28.27
CA TYR A 84 -15.22 -9.86 28.74
C TYR A 84 -16.62 -10.29 29.18
N ASN A 85 -17.15 -11.37 28.59
CA ASN A 85 -18.44 -11.98 28.95
C ASN A 85 -18.29 -13.32 29.69
N ALA A 86 -17.07 -13.70 30.08
CA ALA A 86 -16.84 -14.94 30.84
C ALA A 86 -16.67 -14.63 32.33
N PRO A 87 -17.32 -15.39 33.25
CA PRO A 87 -17.09 -15.22 34.67
C PRO A 87 -15.62 -15.55 35.00
N ASN A 88 -14.92 -14.64 35.68
CA ASN A 88 -13.61 -14.93 36.22
C ASN A 88 -13.79 -15.87 37.43
N ILE A 89 -13.68 -17.18 37.19
CA ILE A 89 -13.77 -18.19 38.25
C ILE A 89 -12.44 -18.22 39.00
N ILE A 90 -12.35 -17.41 40.06
CA ILE A 90 -11.29 -17.53 41.08
C ILE A 90 -11.62 -18.72 41.99
N VAL A 91 -11.20 -19.92 41.57
CA VAL A 91 -11.07 -21.07 42.49
C VAL A 91 -9.68 -21.04 43.14
N PRO A 92 -9.56 -21.19 44.47
CA PRO A 92 -8.26 -21.32 45.13
C PRO A 92 -7.53 -22.57 44.65
N ILE A 93 -6.23 -22.47 44.34
CA ILE A 93 -5.40 -23.61 43.86
C ILE A 93 -5.25 -24.75 44.90
N HIS A 94 -5.69 -24.54 46.14
CA HIS A 94 -5.36 -25.37 47.29
C HIS A 94 -6.59 -25.79 48.13
N GLU A 95 -7.81 -25.59 47.65
CA GLU A 95 -8.99 -26.20 48.29
C GLU A 95 -9.13 -27.65 47.83
N THR A 96 -8.60 -28.59 48.63
CA THR A 96 -8.81 -30.02 48.43
C THR A 96 -10.32 -30.35 48.49
N GLY A 97 -10.89 -30.74 47.35
CA GLY A 97 -12.28 -31.19 47.23
C GLY A 97 -13.21 -30.26 46.45
N VAL A 98 -12.76 -29.07 46.06
CA VAL A 98 -13.57 -28.15 45.23
C VAL A 98 -13.21 -28.35 43.76
N PHE A 99 -14.06 -29.06 43.02
CA PHE A 99 -13.92 -29.21 41.58
C PHE A 99 -14.60 -28.02 40.87
N PRO A 100 -13.96 -27.38 39.87
CA PRO A 100 -14.58 -26.30 39.10
C PRO A 100 -15.92 -26.75 38.47
N PRO A 101 -16.92 -25.88 38.35
CA PRO A 101 -18.16 -26.25 37.68
C PRO A 101 -17.86 -26.69 36.24
N LEU A 102 -18.42 -27.84 35.83
CA LEU A 102 -18.40 -28.23 34.43
C LEU A 102 -19.37 -27.33 33.67
N ASP A 103 -18.89 -26.78 32.56
CA ASP A 103 -19.68 -25.98 31.64
C ASP A 103 -20.78 -26.85 31.00
N ASN A 104 -22.04 -26.47 31.17
CA ASN A 104 -23.20 -27.22 30.67
C ASN A 104 -23.74 -26.64 29.35
N ASP A 105 -23.15 -25.56 28.83
CA ASP A 105 -23.71 -24.79 27.72
C ASP A 105 -23.03 -25.13 26.38
N ILE A 106 -22.16 -26.14 26.36
CA ILE A 106 -21.33 -26.54 25.20
C ILE A 106 -22.10 -27.24 24.06
N TYR A 107 -23.43 -27.33 24.14
CA TYR A 107 -24.28 -27.99 23.13
C TYR A 107 -25.46 -27.14 22.61
N GLU A 108 -25.50 -25.83 22.90
CA GLU A 108 -26.31 -24.86 22.12
C GLU A 108 -25.48 -24.23 20.99
#